data_AF-A0A502LMJ5-F1
#
_entry.id   AF-A0A502LMJ5-F1
#
_cell.length_a   1.000
_cell.length_b   1.000
_cell.length_c   1.000
_cell.angle_alpha   90.00
_cell.angle_beta   90.00
_cell.angle_gamma   90.00
#
_symmetry.space_group_name_H-M   'P 1'
#
loop_
_entity.id
_entity.type
_entity.pdbx_description
1 polymer ?
#
loop_
_entity_poly.entity_id
_entity_poly.type
_entity_poly.pdbx_seq_one_letter_code
_entity_poly.pdbx_strand_id
1 'polypeptide(L)'
;MNYKEIMYTVGQLVRCVYGVDVPVNVQNTIIRYPAKGIGLMNQRGDIINTENQDEVMRLMNKIPSDLTDPKDKMEFDAQGAFWLGYYHYAKITDDVANYGANELTVVGNALYGDQWQTALSRDLELSSSRRLRAWLSGERKIPTGIWFDVVELLKARHLKIGEIIKKMA
;
A
#
# COMPACT_ATOMS: atom_id res chain seq x y z
N MET A 1 -17.26 4.58 7.56
CA MET A 1 -16.06 4.04 6.88
C MET A 1 -15.09 5.19 6.59
N ASN A 2 -13.79 4.98 6.74
CA ASN A 2 -12.80 5.98 6.34
C ASN A 2 -12.56 5.94 4.83
N TYR A 3 -13.44 6.59 4.07
CA TYR A 3 -13.38 6.52 2.59
C TYR A 3 -12.11 7.10 1.99
N LYS A 4 -11.46 8.07 2.64
CA LYS A 4 -10.19 8.61 2.12
C LYS A 4 -9.10 7.54 2.13
N GLU A 5 -8.95 6.83 3.24
CA GLU A 5 -7.97 5.73 3.40
C GLU A 5 -8.29 4.53 2.51
N ILE A 6 -9.58 4.19 2.37
CA ILE A 6 -10.03 3.13 1.48
C ILE A 6 -9.71 3.49 0.03
N MET A 7 -10.15 4.67 -0.43
CA MET A 7 -9.92 5.09 -1.81
C MET A 7 -8.43 5.22 -2.13
N TYR A 8 -7.62 5.65 -1.16
CA TYR A 8 -6.16 5.62 -1.28
C TYR A 8 -5.64 4.21 -1.58
N THR A 9 -6.08 3.21 -0.81
CA THR A 9 -5.72 1.80 -1.04
C THR A 9 -6.25 1.27 -2.37
N VAL A 10 -7.46 1.67 -2.78
CA VAL A 10 -8.04 1.33 -4.09
C VAL A 10 -7.20 1.92 -5.23
N GLY A 11 -6.67 3.13 -5.07
CA GLY A 11 -5.73 3.73 -6.03
C GLY A 11 -4.44 2.92 -6.18
N GLN A 12 -3.88 2.44 -5.07
CA GLN A 12 -2.73 1.54 -5.07
C GLN A 12 -3.03 0.23 -5.80
N LEU A 13 -4.21 -0.36 -5.55
CA LEU A 13 -4.67 -1.59 -6.21
C LEU A 13 -4.76 -1.40 -7.72
N VAL A 14 -5.38 -0.31 -8.18
CA VAL A 14 -5.48 -0.02 -9.62
C VAL A 14 -4.10 0.15 -10.25
N ARG A 15 -3.18 0.86 -9.59
CA ARG A 15 -1.81 1.01 -10.09
C ARG A 15 -1.08 -0.33 -10.17
N CYS A 16 -1.23 -1.17 -9.16
CA CYS A 16 -0.64 -2.50 -9.08
C CYS A 16 -1.13 -3.43 -10.22
N VAL A 17 -2.43 -3.38 -10.53
CA VAL A 17 -3.04 -4.23 -11.56
C VAL A 17 -2.74 -3.75 -12.98
N TYR A 18 -2.89 -2.45 -13.25
CA TYR A 18 -2.88 -1.92 -14.62
C TYR A 18 -1.64 -1.10 -14.99
N GLY A 19 -0.78 -0.75 -14.04
CA GLY A 19 0.28 0.22 -14.30
C GLY A 19 -0.30 1.55 -14.77
N VAL A 20 0.17 2.06 -15.92
CA VAL A 20 -0.33 3.31 -16.54
C VAL A 20 -1.61 3.09 -17.37
N ASP A 21 -1.87 1.87 -17.85
CA ASP A 21 -2.87 1.58 -18.87
C ASP A 21 -4.20 1.14 -18.26
N VAL A 22 -4.81 2.02 -17.46
CA VAL A 22 -6.09 1.74 -16.80
C VAL A 22 -7.25 1.80 -17.81
N PRO A 23 -8.07 0.75 -17.95
CA PRO A 23 -9.24 0.79 -18.83
C PRO A 23 -10.21 1.91 -18.45
N VAL A 24 -10.67 2.69 -19.43
CA VAL A 24 -11.52 3.89 -19.21
C VAL A 24 -12.81 3.56 -18.46
N ASN A 25 -13.43 2.41 -18.72
CA ASN A 25 -14.64 1.96 -18.03
C ASN A 25 -14.37 1.62 -16.56
N VAL A 26 -13.21 1.02 -16.26
CA VAL A 26 -12.75 0.72 -14.89
C VAL A 26 -12.49 2.04 -14.17
N GLN A 27 -11.66 2.92 -14.73
CA GLN A 27 -11.31 4.22 -14.14
C GLN A 27 -12.56 5.05 -13.81
N ASN A 28 -13.50 5.18 -14.76
CA ASN A 28 -14.72 5.95 -14.58
C ASN A 28 -15.65 5.38 -13.50
N THR A 29 -15.63 4.06 -13.32
CA THR A 29 -16.48 3.36 -12.36
C THR A 29 -15.85 3.40 -10.97
N ILE A 30 -14.59 2.95 -10.85
CA ILE A 30 -13.94 2.69 -9.56
C ILE A 30 -13.70 3.96 -8.74
N ILE A 31 -13.46 5.10 -9.39
CA ILE A 31 -13.28 6.37 -8.70
C ILE A 31 -14.58 6.84 -8.05
N ARG A 32 -15.74 6.54 -8.64
CA ARG A 32 -17.06 6.99 -8.19
C ARG A 32 -17.76 5.96 -7.30
N TYR A 33 -17.56 4.69 -7.61
CA TYR A 33 -18.21 3.50 -7.06
C TYR A 33 -17.15 2.40 -6.88
N PRO A 34 -16.33 2.46 -5.82
CA PRO A 34 -15.20 1.54 -5.63
C PRO A 34 -15.61 0.07 -5.52
N ALA A 35 -16.72 -0.26 -4.86
CA ALA A 35 -17.16 -1.66 -4.72
C ALA A 35 -17.54 -2.24 -6.09
N LYS A 36 -18.36 -1.51 -6.85
CA LYS A 36 -18.71 -1.87 -8.23
C LYS A 36 -17.49 -1.90 -9.15
N GLY A 37 -16.54 -0.97 -8.98
CA GLY A 37 -15.30 -0.92 -9.73
C GLY A 37 -14.43 -2.16 -9.51
N ILE A 38 -14.20 -2.55 -8.25
CA ILE A 38 -13.48 -3.78 -7.89
C ILE A 38 -14.21 -5.00 -8.46
N GLY A 39 -15.54 -5.04 -8.35
CA GLY A 39 -16.37 -6.09 -8.95
C GLY A 39 -16.18 -6.20 -10.47
N LEU A 40 -16.13 -5.07 -11.17
CA LEU A 40 -15.86 -5.02 -12.62
C LEU A 40 -14.46 -5.51 -12.95
N MET A 41 -13.43 -5.11 -12.20
CA MET A 41 -12.06 -5.59 -12.38
C MET A 41 -12.00 -7.12 -12.22
N ASN A 42 -12.68 -7.66 -11.21
CA ASN A 42 -12.76 -9.11 -10.98
C ASN A 42 -13.48 -9.84 -12.12
N GLN A 43 -14.65 -9.33 -12.57
CA GLN A 43 -15.41 -9.91 -13.67
C GLN A 43 -14.63 -9.95 -15.00
N ARG A 44 -13.76 -8.95 -15.23
CA ARG A 44 -12.88 -8.89 -16.39
C ARG A 44 -11.69 -9.84 -16.29
N GLY A 45 -11.45 -10.43 -15.13
CA GLY A 45 -10.28 -11.26 -14.84
C GLY A 45 -9.00 -10.46 -14.59
N ASP A 46 -9.08 -9.13 -14.50
CA ASP A 46 -7.89 -8.27 -14.39
C ASP A 46 -7.15 -8.52 -13.07
N ILE A 47 -7.90 -8.80 -11.98
CA ILE A 47 -7.35 -9.11 -10.65
C ILE A 47 -6.65 -10.47 -10.61
N ILE A 48 -7.20 -11.49 -11.27
CA ILE A 48 -6.65 -12.86 -11.25
C ILE A 48 -5.47 -13.02 -12.22
N ASN A 49 -5.46 -12.26 -13.32
CA ASN A 49 -4.47 -12.44 -14.38
C ASN A 49 -3.22 -11.56 -14.24
N THR A 50 -3.16 -10.65 -13.25
CA THR A 50 -1.96 -9.83 -13.04
C THR A 50 -0.81 -10.65 -12.45
N GLU A 51 0.43 -10.33 -12.83
CA GLU A 51 1.64 -10.98 -12.30
C GLU A 51 1.90 -10.65 -10.82
N ASN A 52 1.29 -9.58 -10.30
CA ASN A 52 1.49 -9.08 -8.94
C ASN A 52 0.49 -9.67 -7.91
N GLN A 53 0.16 -10.97 -8.01
CA GLN A 53 -0.87 -11.60 -7.17
C GLN A 53 -0.67 -11.40 -5.66
N ASP A 54 0.56 -11.58 -5.16
CA ASP A 54 0.86 -11.41 -3.73
C ASP A 54 0.53 -10.01 -3.21
N GLU A 55 0.76 -9.00 -4.06
CA GLU A 55 0.54 -7.61 -3.72
C GLU A 55 -0.94 -7.22 -3.85
N VAL A 56 -1.63 -7.74 -4.87
CA VAL A 56 -3.08 -7.61 -4.98
C VAL A 56 -3.76 -8.16 -3.75
N MET A 57 -3.39 -9.36 -3.29
CA MET A 57 -3.95 -9.95 -2.08
C MET A 57 -3.69 -9.08 -0.84
N ARG A 58 -2.49 -8.52 -0.71
CA ARG A 58 -2.15 -7.61 0.40
C ARG A 58 -3.03 -6.37 0.39
N LEU A 59 -3.20 -5.72 -0.76
CA LEU A 59 -4.02 -4.52 -0.91
C LEU A 59 -5.50 -4.81 -0.70
N MET A 60 -6.01 -5.93 -1.23
CA MET A 60 -7.39 -6.37 -1.03
C MET A 60 -7.70 -6.63 0.45
N ASN A 61 -6.76 -7.19 1.22
CA ASN A 61 -6.94 -7.41 2.67
C ASN A 61 -7.06 -6.12 3.48
N LYS A 62 -6.54 -4.99 2.96
CA LYS A 62 -6.68 -3.67 3.60
C LYS A 62 -8.02 -3.00 3.29
N ILE A 63 -8.74 -3.49 2.28
CA ILE A 63 -10.06 -2.97 1.92
C ILE A 63 -11.11 -3.70 2.78
N PRO A 64 -12.00 -2.97 3.48
CA PRO A 64 -13.05 -3.59 4.29
C PRO A 64 -13.95 -4.49 3.45
N SER A 65 -14.26 -5.68 3.97
CA SER A 65 -15.10 -6.67 3.29
C SER A 65 -16.56 -6.22 3.14
N ASP A 66 -17.00 -5.28 3.98
CA ASP A 66 -18.33 -4.67 3.97
C ASP A 66 -18.37 -3.36 3.17
N LEU A 67 -17.33 -3.07 2.36
CA LEU A 67 -17.29 -1.88 1.50
C LEU A 67 -18.55 -1.81 0.61
N THR A 68 -19.29 -0.72 0.76
CA THR A 68 -20.47 -0.41 -0.05
C THR A 68 -20.26 0.89 -0.81
N ASP A 69 -20.85 0.96 -2.00
CA ASP A 69 -20.83 2.17 -2.80
C ASP A 69 -21.71 3.26 -2.19
N PRO A 70 -21.32 4.53 -2.34
CA PRO A 70 -22.15 5.66 -1.94
C PRO A 70 -23.39 5.72 -2.84
N LYS A 71 -24.49 6.27 -2.32
CA LYS A 71 -25.76 6.36 -3.05
C LYS A 71 -25.61 7.13 -4.38
N ASP A 72 -24.88 8.25 -4.36
CA ASP A 72 -24.71 9.10 -5.53
C ASP A 72 -23.36 8.90 -6.20
N LYS A 73 -22.27 9.31 -5.55
CA LYS A 73 -20.88 9.07 -5.97
C LYS A 73 -19.93 9.34 -4.81
N MET A 74 -18.68 8.87 -4.91
CA MET A 74 -17.65 9.20 -3.93
C MET A 74 -17.46 10.72 -3.81
N GLU A 75 -17.25 11.19 -2.58
CA GLU A 75 -16.93 12.59 -2.31
C GLU A 75 -15.62 13.00 -2.99
N PHE A 76 -15.51 14.27 -3.38
CA PHE A 76 -14.37 14.78 -4.15
C PHE A 76 -13.03 14.49 -3.47
N ASP A 77 -12.92 14.70 -2.15
CA ASP A 77 -11.71 14.42 -1.39
C ASP A 77 -11.31 12.93 -1.41
N ALA A 78 -12.29 12.02 -1.42
CA ALA A 78 -12.02 10.58 -1.49
C ALA A 78 -11.58 10.18 -2.91
N GLN A 79 -12.14 10.81 -3.94
CA GLN A 79 -11.62 10.67 -5.31
C GLN A 79 -10.19 11.22 -5.44
N GLY A 80 -9.87 12.32 -4.75
CA GLY A 80 -8.50 12.83 -4.65
C GLY A 80 -7.56 11.84 -3.97
N ALA A 81 -8.01 11.22 -2.88
CA ALA A 81 -7.23 10.21 -2.17
C ALA A 81 -6.90 8.99 -3.04
N PHE A 82 -7.80 8.58 -3.94
CA PHE A 82 -7.52 7.57 -4.95
C PHE A 82 -6.31 7.92 -5.82
N TRP A 83 -6.28 9.14 -6.37
CA TRP A 83 -5.16 9.57 -7.20
C TRP A 83 -3.86 9.66 -6.42
N LEU A 84 -3.91 10.13 -5.17
CA LEU A 84 -2.74 10.13 -4.30
C LEU A 84 -2.19 8.71 -4.11
N GLY A 85 -3.04 7.73 -3.80
CA GLY A 85 -2.63 6.33 -3.66
C GLY A 85 -2.03 5.76 -4.93
N TYR A 86 -2.67 6.01 -6.08
CA TYR A 86 -2.21 5.59 -7.40
C TYR A 86 -0.81 6.13 -7.73
N TYR A 87 -0.59 7.45 -7.58
CA TYR A 87 0.68 8.07 -7.92
C TYR A 87 1.78 7.83 -6.89
N HIS A 88 1.45 7.75 -5.60
CA HIS A 88 2.44 7.37 -4.58
C HIS A 88 2.92 5.94 -4.80
N TYR A 89 2.03 5.03 -5.19
CA TYR A 89 2.43 3.67 -5.55
C TYR A 89 3.35 3.64 -6.77
N ALA A 90 3.05 4.42 -7.81
CA ALA A 90 3.91 4.56 -8.98
C ALA A 90 5.31 5.06 -8.58
N LYS A 91 5.37 6.17 -7.85
CA LYS A 91 6.64 6.79 -7.42
C LYS A 91 7.49 5.84 -6.59
N ILE A 92 6.89 5.17 -5.60
CA ILE A 92 7.68 4.29 -4.74
C ILE A 92 8.21 3.08 -5.50
N THR A 93 7.45 2.56 -6.47
CA THR A 93 7.90 1.44 -7.32
C THR A 93 9.22 1.80 -8.00
N ASP A 94 9.32 3.03 -8.51
CA ASP A 94 10.53 3.53 -9.17
C ASP A 94 11.65 3.80 -8.16
N ASP A 95 11.35 4.48 -7.05
CA ASP A 95 12.32 4.86 -6.02
C ASP A 95 12.98 3.64 -5.34
N VAL A 96 12.24 2.55 -5.16
CA VAL A 96 12.70 1.35 -4.44
C VAL A 96 13.06 0.20 -5.37
N ALA A 97 13.13 0.45 -6.69
CA ALA A 97 13.40 -0.59 -7.69
C ALA A 97 14.69 -1.38 -7.41
N ASN A 98 15.69 -0.70 -6.81
CA ASN A 98 16.99 -1.28 -6.48
C ASN A 98 17.17 -1.59 -4.99
N TYR A 99 16.12 -1.41 -4.16
CA TYR A 99 16.21 -1.66 -2.73
C TYR A 99 16.02 -3.14 -2.41
N GLY A 100 16.74 -3.62 -1.40
CA GLY A 100 16.72 -5.00 -0.97
C GLY A 100 16.92 -5.18 0.53
N ALA A 101 17.53 -6.30 0.92
CA ALA A 101 17.72 -6.69 2.30
C ALA A 101 18.54 -5.67 3.13
N ASN A 102 19.52 -5.02 2.50
CA ASN A 102 20.38 -4.04 3.17
C ASN A 102 19.59 -2.81 3.58
N GLU A 103 18.82 -2.24 2.65
CA GLU A 103 17.99 -1.06 2.90
C GLU A 103 16.93 -1.37 3.95
N LEU A 104 16.33 -2.58 3.90
CA LEU A 104 15.34 -3.01 4.89
C LEU A 104 15.96 -3.12 6.29
N THR A 105 17.20 -3.60 6.38
CA THR A 105 17.96 -3.68 7.63
C THR A 105 18.27 -2.29 8.19
N VAL A 106 18.73 -1.35 7.35
CA VAL A 106 18.99 0.04 7.77
C VAL A 106 17.72 0.68 8.31
N VAL A 107 16.62 0.55 7.58
CA VAL A 107 15.32 1.12 7.99
C VAL A 107 14.80 0.49 9.27
N GLY A 108 14.87 -0.85 9.39
CA GLY A 108 14.47 -1.55 10.59
C GLY A 108 15.21 -1.03 11.82
N ASN A 109 16.54 -0.95 11.75
CA ASN A 109 17.36 -0.41 12.84
C ASN A 109 17.01 1.05 13.16
N ALA A 110 16.77 1.90 12.16
CA ALA A 110 16.37 3.28 12.37
C ALA A 110 15.00 3.41 13.08
N LEU A 111 14.06 2.50 12.80
CA LEU A 111 12.72 2.53 13.39
C LEU A 111 12.66 1.96 14.82
N TYR A 112 13.46 0.93 15.11
CA TYR A 112 13.26 0.06 16.28
C TYR A 112 14.56 -0.41 16.98
N GLY A 113 15.75 -0.11 16.47
CA GLY A 113 17.03 -0.57 17.04
C GLY A 113 17.24 -2.09 16.93
N ASP A 114 17.96 -2.68 17.88
CA ASP A 114 18.44 -4.08 17.81
C ASP A 114 17.32 -5.13 17.65
N GLN A 115 16.10 -4.84 18.14
CA GLN A 115 14.94 -5.76 18.08
C GLN A 115 14.03 -5.49 16.88
N TRP A 116 14.57 -4.87 15.82
CA TRP A 116 13.75 -4.39 14.71
C TRP A 116 12.99 -5.47 13.95
N GLN A 117 13.53 -6.68 13.81
CA GLN A 117 12.86 -7.70 12.99
C GLN A 117 11.49 -8.10 13.54
N THR A 118 11.39 -8.26 14.85
CA THR A 118 10.12 -8.60 15.52
C THR A 118 9.15 -7.43 15.50
N ALA A 119 9.64 -6.21 15.80
CA ALA A 119 8.84 -5.01 15.83
C ALA A 119 8.30 -4.65 14.44
N LEU A 120 9.16 -4.68 13.42
CA LEU A 120 8.78 -4.41 12.03
C LEU A 120 7.81 -5.46 11.50
N SER A 121 8.02 -6.75 11.80
CA SER A 121 7.07 -7.80 11.36
C SER A 121 5.67 -7.57 11.92
N ARG A 122 5.56 -7.11 13.17
CA ARG A 122 4.28 -6.80 13.81
C ARG A 122 3.62 -5.58 13.16
N ASP A 123 4.37 -4.50 13.00
CA ASP A 123 3.83 -3.24 12.48
C ASP A 123 3.53 -3.30 10.96
N LEU A 124 4.15 -4.24 10.23
CA LEU A 124 3.80 -4.61 8.84
C LEU A 124 2.69 -5.68 8.75
N GLU A 125 2.14 -6.11 9.89
CA GLU A 125 1.07 -7.11 9.97
C GLU A 125 1.41 -8.43 9.25
N LEU A 126 2.69 -8.82 9.29
CA LEU A 126 3.11 -10.06 8.67
C LEU A 126 2.59 -11.25 9.47
N SER A 127 2.04 -12.24 8.79
CA SER A 127 1.59 -13.49 9.42
C SER A 127 2.71 -14.26 10.14
N SER A 128 3.98 -14.00 9.79
CA SER A 128 5.14 -14.57 10.47
C SER A 128 6.43 -13.80 10.18
N SER A 129 7.32 -13.70 11.18
CA SER A 129 8.69 -13.21 11.03
C SER A 129 9.55 -14.05 10.08
N ARG A 130 9.08 -15.24 9.67
CA ARG A 130 9.72 -16.05 8.62
C ARG A 130 9.69 -15.34 7.26
N ARG A 131 8.62 -14.60 6.94
CA ARG A 131 8.54 -13.81 5.69
C ARG A 131 9.63 -12.75 5.65
N LEU A 132 9.80 -12.02 6.74
CA LEU A 132 10.86 -11.02 6.86
C LEU A 132 12.25 -11.65 6.67
N ARG A 133 12.51 -12.81 7.29
CA ARG A 133 13.78 -13.55 7.11
C ARG A 133 14.01 -14.03 5.68
N ALA A 134 12.98 -14.48 4.97
CA ALA A 134 13.08 -14.88 3.57
C ALA A 134 13.41 -13.68 2.64
N TRP A 135 12.97 -12.47 3.00
CA TRP A 135 13.38 -11.25 2.30
C TRP A 135 14.85 -10.91 2.56
N LEU A 136 15.29 -11.04 3.82
CA LEU A 136 16.66 -10.72 4.21
C LEU A 136 17.69 -11.69 3.63
N SER A 137 17.31 -12.95 3.41
CA SER A 137 18.17 -13.94 2.74
C SER A 137 18.16 -13.82 1.21
N GLY A 138 17.29 -12.98 0.63
CA GLY A 138 17.10 -12.88 -0.81
C GLY A 138 16.31 -14.06 -1.43
N GLU A 139 15.77 -14.96 -0.61
CA GLU A 139 14.92 -16.08 -1.08
C GLU A 139 13.66 -15.56 -1.79
N ARG A 140 13.14 -14.41 -1.34
CA ARG A 140 12.00 -13.72 -1.97
C ARG A 140 12.28 -12.24 -2.13
N LYS A 141 11.81 -11.68 -3.25
CA LYS A 141 11.76 -10.23 -3.44
C LYS A 141 10.85 -9.60 -2.40
N ILE A 142 11.23 -8.44 -1.88
CA ILE A 142 10.39 -7.62 -1.02
C ILE A 142 9.30 -6.98 -1.90
N PRO A 143 8.00 -7.18 -1.60
CA PRO A 143 6.93 -6.56 -2.37
C PRO A 143 7.01 -5.03 -2.30
N THR A 144 6.71 -4.35 -3.40
CA THR A 144 6.62 -2.87 -3.45
C THR A 144 5.72 -2.30 -2.36
N GLY A 145 4.62 -3.00 -2.08
CA GLY A 145 3.70 -2.63 -1.02
C GLY A 145 4.28 -2.65 0.39
N ILE A 146 5.26 -3.51 0.64
CA ILE A 146 5.99 -3.54 1.91
C ILE A 146 6.87 -2.30 2.02
N TRP A 147 7.56 -1.91 0.95
CA TRP A 147 8.30 -0.65 0.94
C TRP A 147 7.37 0.55 1.18
N PHE A 148 6.16 0.52 0.64
CA PHE A 148 5.16 1.54 0.90
C PHE A 148 4.81 1.65 2.39
N ASP A 149 4.47 0.52 3.01
CA ASP A 149 4.15 0.48 4.44
C ASP A 149 5.34 0.91 5.31
N VAL A 150 6.56 0.51 4.93
CA VAL A 150 7.81 0.94 5.58
C VAL A 150 8.01 2.46 5.50
N VAL A 151 7.75 3.09 4.35
CA VAL A 151 7.84 4.54 4.20
C VAL A 151 6.82 5.27 5.08
N GLU A 152 5.61 4.74 5.21
CA GLU A 152 4.60 5.32 6.10
C GLU A 152 5.01 5.20 7.58
N LEU A 153 5.60 4.07 8.00
CA LEU A 153 6.18 3.92 9.35
C LEU A 153 7.30 4.94 9.61
N LEU A 154 8.18 5.16 8.63
CA LEU A 154 9.25 6.16 8.72
C LEU A 154 8.71 7.59 8.84
N LYS A 155 7.71 7.96 8.02
CA LYS A 155 7.06 9.29 8.10
C LYS A 155 6.40 9.51 9.45
N ALA A 156 5.67 8.51 9.96
CA ALA A 156 5.04 8.57 11.27
C ALA A 156 6.06 8.75 12.40
N ARG A 157 7.19 8.02 12.33
CA ARG A 157 8.29 8.17 13.28
C ARG A 157 8.92 9.57 13.19
N HIS A 158 9.19 10.05 11.98
CA HIS A 158 9.78 11.37 11.74
C HIS A 158 8.89 12.49 12.32
N LEU A 159 7.59 12.46 12.03
CA LEU A 159 6.63 13.44 12.56
C LEU A 159 6.64 13.46 14.09
N LYS A 160 6.54 12.28 14.72
CA LYS A 160 6.54 12.15 16.18
C LYS A 160 7.81 12.72 16.82
N ILE A 161 8.98 12.44 16.24
CA ILE A 161 10.26 12.98 16.70
C ILE A 161 10.27 14.51 16.52
N GLY A 162 9.86 15.01 15.36
CA GLY A 162 9.78 16.44 15.07
C GLY A 162 8.88 17.21 16.04
N GLU A 163 7.73 16.63 16.42
CA GLU A 163 6.84 17.20 17.44
C GLU A 163 7.47 17.26 18.83
N ILE A 164 8.26 16.25 19.21
CA ILE A 164 9.00 16.26 20.48
C ILE A 164 10.06 17.36 20.46
N ILE A 165 10.83 17.46 19.38
CA ILE A 165 11.86 18.50 19.24
C ILE A 165 11.24 19.89 19.38
N LYS A 166 10.12 20.16 18.70
CA LYS A 166 9.39 21.44 18.80
C LYS A 166 8.87 21.78 20.20
N LYS A 167 8.70 20.78 21.08
CA LYS A 167 8.31 21.00 22.48
C LYS A 167 9.50 21.27 23.39
N MET A 168 10.70 20.87 22.97
CA MET A 168 11.93 20.95 23.77
C MET A 168 12.84 22.12 23.36
N ALA A 169 12.68 22.65 22.15
CA ALA A 169 13.39 23.82 21.62
C ALA A 169 12.44 25.00 21.49
#